data_AF-A0A8T5R2A0-F1
#
_entry.id   AF-A0A8T5R2A0-F1
#
_cell.length_a   1.000
_cell.length_b   1.000
_cell.length_c   1.000
_cell.angle_alpha   90.00
_cell.angle_beta   90.00
_cell.angle_gamma   90.00
#
_symmetry.space_group_name_H-M   'P 1'
#
loop_
_entity.id
_entity.type
_entity.pdbx_description
1 polymer ?
#
loop_
_entity_poly.entity_id
_entity_poly.type
_entity_poly.pdbx_seq_one_letter_code
_entity_poly.pdbx_strand_id
1 'polypeptide(L)'
;MPLLRSPADPRHGDTPGTFEEPADAVFAATIDAIRALPAWEVVTAHPESGEIHTLRRGRLGGRHHRVHIVPGEGGTLVNVEALDRRESARAPRAHHVRELFDSLNGRVDQPRVRRSTP
;
A
#
# COMPACT_ATOMS: atom_id res chain seq x y z
N MET A 1 -4.91 30.30 -16.28
CA MET A 1 -4.17 29.59 -15.22
C MET A 1 -5.13 28.59 -14.57
N PRO A 2 -5.16 27.32 -15.00
CA PRO A 2 -5.98 26.33 -14.32
C PRO A 2 -5.39 26.03 -12.93
N LEU A 3 -6.24 26.01 -11.92
CA LEU A 3 -5.89 25.70 -10.54
C LEU A 3 -5.30 24.29 -10.48
N LEU A 4 -4.03 24.18 -10.06
CA LEU A 4 -3.39 22.94 -9.64
C LEU A 4 -4.29 22.31 -8.58
N ARG A 5 -5.02 21.25 -8.96
CA ARG A 5 -5.71 20.40 -8.00
C ARG A 5 -4.63 19.87 -7.07
N SER A 6 -4.70 20.21 -5.78
CA SER A 6 -3.95 19.48 -4.76
C SER A 6 -4.15 17.99 -5.06
N PRO A 7 -3.08 17.21 -5.33
CA PRO A 7 -3.23 15.77 -5.47
C PRO A 7 -3.88 15.29 -4.17
N ALA A 8 -4.95 14.53 -4.30
CA ALA A 8 -5.66 13.98 -3.14
C ALA A 8 -4.63 13.24 -2.29
N ASP A 9 -4.40 13.70 -1.05
CA ASP A 9 -3.38 13.09 -0.18
C ASP A 9 -3.88 11.69 0.23
N PRO A 10 -3.25 10.60 -0.26
CA PRO A 10 -3.69 9.23 0.00
C PRO A 10 -3.56 8.82 1.48
N ARG A 11 -3.01 9.70 2.33
CA ARG A 11 -2.99 9.53 3.79
C ARG A 11 -4.39 9.61 4.43
N HIS A 12 -5.40 10.05 3.70
CA HIS A 12 -6.79 9.91 4.11
C HIS A 12 -7.26 8.52 3.72
N GLY A 13 -7.76 7.75 4.69
CA GLY A 13 -8.02 6.31 4.53
C GLY A 13 -8.94 5.89 3.38
N ASP A 14 -9.57 6.85 2.70
CA ASP A 14 -10.54 6.63 1.63
C ASP A 14 -9.99 7.04 0.25
N THR A 15 -8.75 7.52 0.18
CA THR A 15 -8.12 8.03 -1.06
C THR A 15 -7.03 7.09 -1.53
N PRO A 16 -7.13 6.52 -2.74
CA PRO A 16 -6.06 5.72 -3.34
C PRO A 16 -4.78 6.54 -3.53
N GLY A 17 -3.63 5.92 -3.29
CA GLY A 17 -2.33 6.46 -3.69
C GLY A 17 -2.01 6.13 -5.13
N THR A 18 -1.34 7.05 -5.83
CA THR A 18 -0.90 6.86 -7.21
C THR A 18 0.62 6.88 -7.27
N PHE A 19 1.20 5.93 -8.00
CA PHE A 19 2.63 5.76 -8.24
C PHE A 19 2.90 5.77 -9.74
N GLU A 20 4.03 6.31 -10.17
CA GLU A 20 4.40 6.34 -11.60
C GLU A 20 4.92 4.96 -12.07
N GLU A 21 5.35 4.12 -11.13
CA GLU A 21 5.94 2.83 -11.38
C GLU A 21 4.92 1.78 -11.85
N PRO A 22 5.38 0.76 -12.60
CA PRO A 22 4.56 -0.39 -13.00
C PRO A 22 3.96 -1.17 -11.82
N ALA A 23 2.81 -1.83 -12.04
CA ALA A 23 2.05 -2.47 -10.97
C ALA A 23 2.81 -3.62 -10.28
N ASP A 24 3.59 -4.39 -11.03
CA ASP A 24 4.50 -5.42 -10.52
C ASP A 24 5.58 -4.85 -9.61
N ALA A 25 6.13 -3.69 -9.99
CA ALA A 25 7.13 -2.97 -9.21
C ALA A 25 6.56 -2.44 -7.89
N VAL A 26 5.37 -1.83 -7.93
CA VAL A 26 4.66 -1.32 -6.75
C VAL A 26 4.19 -2.45 -5.85
N PHE A 27 3.75 -3.59 -6.43
CA PHE A 27 3.35 -4.77 -5.67
C PHE A 27 4.50 -5.34 -4.84
N ALA A 28 5.67 -5.53 -5.46
CA ALA A 28 6.87 -5.97 -4.74
C ALA A 28 7.28 -4.97 -3.65
N ALA A 29 7.29 -3.66 -3.97
CA ALA A 29 7.61 -2.61 -3.01
C ALA A 29 6.62 -2.57 -1.84
N THR A 30 5.34 -2.87 -2.07
CA THR A 30 4.31 -2.93 -1.03
C THR A 30 4.53 -4.08 -0.07
N ILE A 31 4.89 -5.27 -0.56
CA ILE A 31 5.27 -6.40 0.30
C ILE A 31 6.46 -6.03 1.18
N ASP A 32 7.48 -5.42 0.61
CA ASP A 32 8.68 -5.01 1.35
C ASP A 32 8.37 -3.89 2.36
N ALA A 33 7.46 -2.97 2.01
CA ALA A 33 6.98 -1.92 2.91
C ALA A 33 6.26 -2.49 4.13
N ILE A 34 5.39 -3.47 3.94
CA ILE A 34 4.67 -4.16 5.01
C ILE A 34 5.66 -4.91 5.91
N ARG A 35 6.60 -5.67 5.31
CA ARG A 35 7.58 -6.47 6.06
C ARG A 35 8.52 -5.65 6.93
N ALA A 36 8.74 -4.40 6.58
CA ALA A 36 9.61 -3.51 7.34
C ALA A 36 8.92 -2.80 8.50
N LEU A 37 7.59 -2.85 8.56
CA LEU A 37 6.82 -2.25 9.65
C LEU A 37 6.72 -3.27 10.81
N PRO A 38 7.26 -2.97 12.00
CA PRO A 38 7.36 -3.96 13.09
C PRO A 38 6.03 -4.56 13.57
N ALA A 39 4.93 -3.84 13.38
CA ALA A 39 3.60 -4.24 13.81
C ALA A 39 2.77 -4.92 12.70
N TRP A 40 3.33 -5.10 11.50
CA TRP A 40 2.59 -5.55 10.33
C TRP A 40 3.10 -6.90 9.83
N GLU A 41 2.21 -7.67 9.22
CA GLU A 41 2.54 -8.94 8.60
C GLU A 41 1.77 -9.09 7.29
N VAL A 42 2.38 -9.73 6.29
CA VAL A 42 1.65 -10.17 5.09
C VAL A 42 0.99 -11.51 5.43
N VAL A 43 -0.33 -11.57 5.31
CA VAL A 43 -1.13 -12.78 5.56
C VAL A 43 -1.20 -13.61 4.28
N THR A 44 -1.63 -12.99 3.18
CA THR A 44 -1.61 -13.58 1.82
C THR A 44 -1.31 -12.50 0.79
N ALA A 45 -0.81 -12.92 -0.37
CA ALA A 45 -0.54 -12.04 -1.51
C ALA A 45 -0.93 -12.76 -2.81
N HIS A 46 -1.71 -12.09 -3.64
CA HIS A 46 -2.29 -12.57 -4.88
C HIS A 46 -1.81 -11.67 -6.02
N PRO A 47 -0.60 -11.89 -6.56
CA PRO A 47 -0.03 -11.03 -7.60
C PRO A 47 -0.90 -10.98 -8.86
N GLU A 48 -1.66 -12.04 -9.15
CA GLU A 48 -2.60 -12.12 -10.28
C GLU A 48 -3.78 -11.16 -10.17
N SER A 49 -4.28 -10.90 -8.95
CA SER A 49 -5.37 -9.96 -8.68
C SER A 49 -4.87 -8.60 -8.18
N GLY A 50 -3.58 -8.47 -7.89
CA GLY A 50 -3.01 -7.27 -7.28
C GLY A 50 -3.41 -7.09 -5.81
N GLU A 51 -3.94 -8.13 -5.14
CA GLU A 51 -4.38 -8.05 -3.74
C GLU A 51 -3.31 -8.53 -2.76
N ILE A 52 -3.15 -7.82 -1.65
CA ILE A 52 -2.32 -8.20 -0.52
C ILE A 52 -3.18 -8.09 0.74
N HIS A 53 -3.33 -9.20 1.46
CA HIS A 53 -3.97 -9.20 2.77
C HIS A 53 -2.90 -9.06 3.83
N THR A 54 -3.09 -8.13 4.75
CA THR A 54 -2.13 -7.81 5.80
C THR A 54 -2.80 -7.71 7.16
N LEU A 55 -2.05 -8.03 8.21
CA LEU A 55 -2.48 -7.93 9.60
C LEU A 55 -1.59 -6.96 10.33
N ARG A 56 -2.18 -5.89 10.88
CA ARG A 56 -1.51 -5.02 11.83
C ARG A 56 -1.83 -5.45 13.25
N ARG A 57 -0.83 -5.95 13.98
CA ARG A 57 -0.93 -6.32 15.40
C ARG A 57 -0.92 -5.05 16.27
N GLY A 58 -1.87 -4.95 17.19
CA GLY A 58 -1.94 -3.87 18.17
C GLY A 58 -2.17 -4.38 19.58
N ARG A 59 -1.99 -3.51 20.59
CA ARG A 59 -2.20 -3.85 22.01
C ARG A 59 -3.62 -4.34 22.32
N LEU A 60 -4.61 -3.92 21.53
CA LEU A 60 -6.04 -4.26 21.70
C LEU A 60 -6.53 -5.29 20.66
N GLY A 61 -5.62 -6.03 20.03
CA GLY A 61 -5.92 -7.00 18.98
C GLY A 61 -5.42 -6.58 17.59
N GLY A 62 -5.39 -7.55 16.67
CA GLY A 62 -5.00 -7.35 15.29
C GLY A 62 -6.10 -6.74 14.44
N ARG A 63 -5.72 -6.01 13.39
CA ARG A 63 -6.65 -5.52 12.35
C ARG A 63 -6.19 -5.97 10.98
N HIS A 64 -7.13 -6.55 10.24
CA HIS A 64 -6.90 -6.96 8.87
C HIS A 64 -7.12 -5.79 7.93
N HIS A 65 -6.27 -5.74 6.92
CA HIS A 65 -6.39 -4.81 5.81
C HIS A 65 -6.20 -5.55 4.51
N ARG A 66 -6.84 -5.04 3.47
CA ARG A 66 -6.61 -5.43 2.09
C ARG A 66 -5.96 -4.25 1.37
N VAL A 67 -4.84 -4.50 0.72
CA VAL A 67 -4.19 -3.56 -0.19
C VAL A 67 -4.44 -4.06 -1.60
N HIS A 68 -5.02 -3.23 -2.46
CA HIS A 68 -5.33 -3.57 -3.84
C HIS A 68 -4.53 -2.67 -4.77
N ILE A 69 -3.78 -3.28 -5.67
CA ILE A 69 -2.80 -2.63 -6.54
C ILE A 69 -3.24 -2.87 -7.98
N VAL A 70 -3.60 -1.79 -8.66
CA VAL A 70 -4.23 -1.84 -9.98
C VAL A 70 -3.49 -0.92 -10.96
N PRO A 71 -3.16 -1.39 -12.17
CA PRO A 71 -2.64 -0.50 -13.20
C PRO A 71 -3.74 0.49 -13.64
N GLY A 72 -3.36 1.74 -13.89
CA GLY A 72 -4.24 2.82 -14.36
C GLY A 72 -3.57 3.67 -15.45
N GLU A 73 -4.33 4.58 -16.07
CA GLU A 73 -3.89 5.38 -17.23
C GLU A 73 -2.70 6.31 -16.96
N GLY A 74 -2.29 6.49 -15.70
CA GLY A 74 -1.17 7.37 -15.30
C GLY A 74 -0.18 6.72 -14.33
N GLY A 75 -0.15 5.39 -14.26
CA GLY A 75 0.71 4.63 -13.34
C GLY A 75 -0.06 3.58 -12.56
N THR A 76 0.36 3.28 -11.34
CA THR A 76 -0.27 2.26 -10.49
C THR A 76 -1.04 2.91 -9.36
N LEU A 77 -2.29 2.47 -9.18
CA LEU A 77 -3.14 2.85 -8.06
C LEU A 77 -3.00 1.83 -6.93
N VAL A 78 -2.87 2.32 -5.70
CA VAL A 78 -2.83 1.51 -4.47
C VAL A 78 -3.98 1.95 -3.57
N ASN A 79 -4.94 1.06 -3.35
CA ASN A 79 -6.05 1.26 -2.43
C ASN A 79 -5.85 0.43 -1.16
N VAL A 80 -6.24 0.98 -0.01
CA VAL A 80 -6.15 0.28 1.28
C VAL A 80 -7.52 0.25 1.92
N GLU A 81 -7.96 -0.93 2.34
CA GLU A 81 -9.25 -1.15 2.99
C GLU A 81 -9.04 -1.87 4.31
N ALA A 82 -9.79 -1.52 5.35
CA ALA A 82 -9.87 -2.36 6.53
C ALA A 82 -10.91 -3.46 6.32
N LEU A 83 -10.59 -4.68 6.73
CA LEU A 83 -11.51 -5.81 6.69
C LEU A 83 -12.13 -6.00 8.09
N ASP A 84 -13.44 -6.18 8.15
CA ASP A 84 -14.11 -6.60 9.39
C ASP A 84 -14.15 -8.14 9.53
N ARG A 85 -14.83 -8.64 10.57
CA ARG A 85 -14.92 -10.10 10.83
C ARG A 85 -15.63 -10.88 9.73
N ARG A 86 -16.40 -10.21 8.87
CA ARG A 86 -17.08 -10.78 7.70
C ARG A 86 -16.32 -10.46 6.42
N GLU A 87 -15.06 -10.03 6.53
CA GLU A 87 -14.22 -9.59 5.42
C GLU A 87 -14.85 -8.47 4.59
N SER A 88 -15.78 -7.72 5.19
CA SER A 88 -16.41 -6.60 4.52
C SER A 88 -15.50 -5.38 4.58
N ALA A 89 -15.29 -4.75 3.43
CA ALA A 89 -14.46 -3.56 3.29
C ALA A 89 -15.03 -2.38 4.08
N ARG A 90 -14.16 -1.69 4.81
CA ARG A 90 -14.45 -0.46 5.54
C ARG A 90 -13.31 0.52 5.37
N ALA A 91 -13.60 1.79 5.60
CA ALA A 91 -12.60 2.83 5.72
C ALA A 91 -11.52 2.41 6.76
N PRO A 92 -10.25 2.27 6.35
CA PRO A 92 -9.15 2.04 7.26
C PRO A 92 -8.88 3.26 8.13
N ARG A 93 -8.21 3.04 9.26
CA ARG A 93 -7.78 4.15 10.11
C ARG A 93 -6.69 4.93 9.38
N ALA A 94 -6.85 6.25 9.27
CA ALA A 94 -5.91 7.13 8.57
C ALA A 94 -4.43 6.93 9.00
N HIS A 95 -4.16 6.74 10.29
CA HIS A 95 -2.78 6.51 10.75
C HIS A 95 -2.19 5.16 10.31
N HIS A 96 -3.00 4.12 10.08
CA HIS A 96 -2.51 2.85 9.52
C HIS A 96 -2.16 3.02 8.04
N VAL A 97 -3.02 3.72 7.31
CA VAL A 97 -2.79 4.04 5.89
C VAL A 97 -1.53 4.87 5.73
N ARG A 98 -1.40 5.94 6.52
CA ARG A 98 -0.19 6.77 6.55
C ARG A 98 1.07 5.97 6.86
N GLU A 99 1.06 5.11 7.88
CA GLU A 99 2.21 4.26 8.23
C GLU A 99 2.65 3.37 7.05
N LEU A 100 1.69 2.75 6.36
CA LEU A 100 1.95 1.94 5.18
C LEU A 100 2.51 2.75 4.01
N PHE A 101 1.88 3.88 3.67
CA PHE A 101 2.31 4.73 2.55
C PHE A 101 3.65 5.41 2.82
N ASP A 102 3.93 5.87 4.03
CA ASP A 102 5.23 6.43 4.40
C ASP A 102 6.35 5.36 4.24
N SER A 103 6.06 4.09 4.57
CA SER A 103 6.96 2.95 4.36
C SER A 103 7.13 2.57 2.88
N LEU A 104 6.07 2.69 2.08
CA LEU A 104 6.05 2.37 0.65
C LEU A 104 6.80 3.43 -0.16
N ASN A 105 6.51 4.72 0.05
CA ASN A 105 7.20 5.83 -0.62
C ASN A 105 8.71 5.74 -0.41
N GLY A 106 9.14 5.48 0.84
CA GLY A 106 10.56 5.31 1.16
C GLY A 106 11.24 4.10 0.49
N ARG A 107 10.51 3.21 -0.19
CA ARG A 107 11.03 2.05 -0.94
C ARG A 107 10.91 2.21 -2.44
N VAL A 108 9.82 2.81 -2.91
CA VAL A 108 9.65 3.15 -4.32
C VAL A 108 10.69 4.18 -4.75
N ASP A 109 10.98 5.16 -3.89
CA ASP A 109 12.01 6.19 -4.12
C ASP A 109 13.45 5.68 -4.02
N GLN A 110 13.68 4.44 -3.55
CA GLN A 110 15.04 3.91 -3.49
C GLN A 110 15.46 3.45 -4.89
N PRO A 111 16.56 4.00 -5.45
CA PRO A 111 17.11 3.47 -6.68
C PRO A 111 17.41 1.99 -6.44
N ARG A 112 16.69 1.11 -7.15
CA ARG A 112 16.93 -0.34 -7.10
C ARG A 112 18.41 -0.53 -7.39
N VAL A 113 19.19 -0.81 -6.35
CA VAL A 113 20.61 -1.08 -6.49
C VAL A 113 20.68 -2.32 -7.37
N ARG A 114 20.93 -2.11 -8.67
CA ARG A 114 21.22 -3.19 -9.59
C ARG A 114 22.45 -3.86 -8.98
N ARG A 115 22.26 -5.06 -8.44
CA ARG A 115 23.39 -5.93 -8.14
C ARG A 115 24.04 -6.23 -9.48
N SER A 116 25.00 -5.40 -9.86
CA SER A 116 26.01 -5.73 -10.85
C SER A 116 26.81 -6.87 -10.23
N THR A 117 26.40 -8.10 -10.48
CA THR A 117 27.28 -9.25 -10.23
C THR A 117 28.45 -9.15 -11.20
N PRO A 118 29.71 -9.14 -10.71
CA PRO A 118 30.89 -9.17 -11.56
C PRO A 118 31.02 -10.50 -12.33
#